data_AF-A0A961D3Q7-F1
#
_entry.id   AF-A0A961D3Q7-F1
#
_cell.length_a   1.000
_cell.length_b   1.000
_cell.length_c   1.000
_cell.angle_alpha   90.00
_cell.angle_beta   90.00
_cell.angle_gamma   90.00
#
_symmetry.space_group_name_H-M   'P 1'
#
loop_
_entity.id
_entity.type
_entity.pdbx_description
1 polymer ?
#
loop_
_entity_poly.entity_id
_entity_poly.type
_entity_poly.pdbx_seq_one_letter_code
_entity_poly.pdbx_strand_id
1 'polypeptide(L)'
;ICDIEYFHSDDQRVAPWILGSLKPIQVAGVDIDHYYEARKAFTTEEWIDLLMQSIGLNPEQFNERGKLIALTRLIPFVERNYNVVELGPKGTGKSHTFSEFSPNGILISGGEVTVAKLFVNNASGRIGLVGYWDCVAFDEFAANRRTDQNLVNVMKNYLANKSFSRGTSIYGAEASMAFIGNTTHTVPYMLKNSDLFDELPDAYRDPAWLDRIHHYIPGWEVAPIRSEMFSTGYGFVVDYLAEILRAKRTEDFSDKYKNYFTLDTSISTRDQDGIGKTFSGLMKLVHPTGEANEDEIRALLEFAIEGRKRVKDSILRIDATMRDTPVHFRYADRAGAWHGVATLEENQYPQLYRRDWDEIPDGDGASSEGAAATPHSATAAEPPPASSVVAPDVPKQPAPTPLAEGHRDFTAGQRGVSYEKLLLPYLREASKITITDPYIRMPHQGRNLADLLSLLAATKDDADEIDVVLVTTEEPKVEFKHGQLLMLKSIKDASDAVGVRLAVRLDDTIHDRRIETNHGWRIDLGKGLDIWQKPSDNPFDFGRNRQEFRLIGSAFTVHYVKIPVTPAPEVEQ
;
A
#
# COMPACT_ATOMS: atom_id res chain seq x y z
N ILE A 1 7.32 -34.04 -18.88
CA ILE A 1 8.41 -35.03 -18.90
C ILE A 1 8.34 -35.70 -20.26
N CYS A 2 9.42 -35.76 -21.01
CA CYS A 2 9.47 -36.47 -22.27
C CYS A 2 10.60 -37.51 -22.25
N ASP A 3 10.31 -38.66 -22.85
CA ASP A 3 11.31 -39.67 -23.15
C ASP A 3 11.64 -39.57 -24.64
N ILE A 4 12.91 -39.29 -24.93
CA ILE A 4 13.43 -39.29 -26.29
C ILE A 4 14.09 -40.64 -26.53
N GLU A 5 13.61 -41.32 -27.57
CA GLU A 5 14.16 -42.58 -28.04
C GLU A 5 15.06 -42.33 -29.25
N TYR A 6 16.09 -43.16 -29.37
CA TYR A 6 17.00 -43.13 -30.50
C TYR A 6 16.70 -44.30 -31.44
N PHE A 7 16.35 -44.00 -32.69
CA PHE A 7 16.14 -44.98 -33.74
C PHE A 7 16.99 -44.64 -34.95
N HIS A 8 17.98 -45.48 -35.22
CA HIS A 8 18.87 -45.29 -36.37
C HIS A 8 18.15 -45.66 -37.67
N SER A 9 18.21 -44.75 -38.66
CA SER A 9 17.71 -44.95 -40.02
C SER A 9 18.81 -44.59 -41.02
N ASP A 10 18.97 -45.41 -42.06
CA ASP A 10 19.92 -45.14 -43.16
C ASP A 10 19.43 -44.04 -44.12
N ASP A 11 18.16 -43.63 -44.01
CA ASP A 11 17.60 -42.49 -44.74
C ASP A 11 17.95 -41.17 -44.02
N GLN A 12 18.81 -40.37 -44.64
CA GLN A 12 19.27 -39.07 -44.13
C GLN A 12 18.16 -38.04 -43.91
N ARG A 13 16.95 -38.27 -44.41
CA ARG A 13 15.78 -37.39 -44.18
C ARG A 13 15.05 -37.70 -42.88
N VAL A 14 15.35 -38.82 -42.23
CA VAL A 14 14.68 -39.26 -41.00
C VAL A 14 15.51 -38.81 -39.80
N ALA A 15 14.90 -38.00 -38.92
CA ALA A 15 15.53 -37.61 -37.67
C ALA A 15 15.62 -38.85 -36.74
N PRO A 16 16.82 -39.20 -36.24
CA PRO A 16 16.99 -40.42 -35.44
C PRO A 16 16.49 -40.28 -34.00
N TRP A 17 16.12 -39.05 -33.59
CA TRP A 17 15.53 -38.77 -32.29
C TRP A 17 14.00 -38.77 -32.42
N ILE A 18 13.34 -39.74 -31.82
CA ILE A 18 11.89 -39.89 -31.85
C ILE A 18 11.35 -39.64 -30.43
N LEU A 19 10.26 -38.90 -30.34
CA LEU A 19 9.55 -38.72 -29.08
C LEU A 19 8.81 -40.03 -28.75
N GLY A 20 9.37 -40.84 -27.85
CA GLY A 20 8.80 -42.12 -27.45
C GLY A 20 7.60 -41.95 -26.51
N SER A 21 7.74 -41.05 -25.52
CA SER A 21 6.65 -40.72 -24.62
C SER A 21 6.65 -39.22 -24.29
N LEU A 22 5.45 -38.66 -24.17
CA LEU A 22 5.24 -37.32 -23.65
C LEU A 22 4.23 -37.43 -22.50
N LYS A 23 4.71 -37.20 -21.28
CA LYS A 23 3.84 -36.96 -20.13
C LYS A 23 3.74 -35.45 -19.93
N PRO A 24 2.63 -34.80 -20.31
CA PRO A 24 2.43 -33.39 -20.02
C PRO A 24 2.55 -33.18 -18.50
N ILE A 25 3.31 -32.16 -18.08
CA ILE A 25 3.28 -31.66 -16.69
C ILE A 25 2.18 -30.59 -16.56
N GLN A 26 1.29 -30.50 -17.55
CA GLN A 26 0.15 -29.60 -17.48
C GLN A 26 -0.89 -30.18 -16.52
N VAL A 27 -1.50 -29.29 -15.73
CA VAL A 27 -2.69 -29.58 -14.93
C VAL A 27 -3.71 -30.24 -15.86
N ALA A 28 -4.11 -31.48 -15.57
CA ALA A 28 -4.94 -32.31 -16.45
C ALA A 28 -6.37 -31.74 -16.65
N GLY A 29 -6.74 -30.74 -15.85
CA GLY A 29 -8.00 -30.01 -15.84
C GLY A 29 -8.17 -29.34 -14.48
N VAL A 30 -8.75 -28.14 -14.45
CA VAL A 30 -9.09 -27.46 -13.18
C VAL A 30 -10.52 -27.85 -12.78
N ASP A 31 -10.67 -28.37 -11.57
CA ASP A 31 -11.97 -28.59 -10.94
C ASP A 31 -12.36 -27.34 -10.13
N ILE A 32 -13.20 -26.50 -10.74
CA ILE A 32 -13.67 -25.24 -10.14
C ILE A 32 -14.64 -25.50 -8.99
N ASP A 33 -15.47 -26.54 -9.10
CA ASP A 33 -16.44 -26.89 -8.06
C ASP A 33 -15.70 -27.35 -6.80
N HIS A 34 -14.65 -28.16 -6.94
CA HIS A 34 -13.79 -28.52 -5.82
C HIS A 34 -13.11 -27.31 -5.19
N TYR A 35 -12.65 -26.35 -5.99
CA TYR A 35 -12.06 -25.10 -5.48
C TYR A 35 -13.07 -24.28 -4.65
N TYR A 36 -14.33 -24.23 -5.08
CA TYR A 36 -15.40 -23.56 -4.34
C TYR A 36 -15.78 -24.29 -3.05
N GLU A 37 -15.87 -25.61 -3.07
CA GLU A 37 -16.12 -26.39 -1.86
C GLU A 37 -14.97 -26.26 -0.85
N ALA A 38 -13.72 -26.28 -1.33
CA ALA A 38 -12.55 -26.05 -0.48
C ALA A 38 -12.57 -24.65 0.13
N ARG A 39 -12.93 -23.60 -0.63
CA ARG A 39 -13.03 -22.22 -0.13
C ARG A 39 -13.93 -22.09 1.10
N LYS A 40 -15.02 -22.86 1.18
CA LYS A 40 -15.99 -22.81 2.30
C LYS A 40 -15.40 -23.28 3.62
N ALA A 41 -14.29 -24.02 3.60
CA ALA A 41 -13.61 -24.51 4.80
C ALA A 41 -12.67 -23.46 5.45
N PHE A 42 -12.48 -22.30 4.81
CA PHE A 42 -11.59 -21.24 5.28
C PHE A 42 -12.38 -20.00 5.69
N THR A 43 -11.92 -19.34 6.74
CA THR A 43 -12.26 -17.93 6.95
C THR A 43 -11.64 -17.07 5.86
N THR A 44 -12.13 -15.83 5.72
CA THR A 44 -11.61 -14.89 4.71
C THR A 44 -10.14 -14.54 4.93
N GLU A 45 -9.72 -14.39 6.19
CA GLU A 45 -8.31 -14.15 6.53
C GLU A 45 -7.42 -15.34 6.17
N GLU A 46 -7.80 -16.56 6.56
CA GLU A 46 -7.03 -17.78 6.25
C GLU A 46 -6.95 -18.01 4.73
N TRP A 47 -8.01 -17.68 3.99
CA TRP A 47 -8.02 -17.78 2.54
C TRP A 47 -7.06 -16.77 1.87
N ILE A 48 -7.08 -15.52 2.32
CA ILE A 48 -6.12 -14.49 1.86
C ILE A 48 -4.70 -14.95 2.16
N ASP A 49 -4.45 -15.53 3.33
CA ASP A 49 -3.13 -16.03 3.71
C ASP A 49 -2.68 -17.20 2.85
N LEU A 50 -3.59 -18.12 2.49
CA LEU A 50 -3.32 -19.18 1.53
C LEU A 50 -2.97 -18.63 0.14
N LEU A 51 -3.68 -17.60 -0.34
CA LEU A 51 -3.37 -16.94 -1.61
C LEU A 51 -2.00 -16.24 -1.56
N MET A 52 -1.68 -15.57 -0.46
CA MET A 52 -0.37 -14.94 -0.23
C MET A 52 0.76 -15.99 -0.29
N GLN A 53 0.58 -17.14 0.39
CA GLN A 53 1.55 -18.24 0.31
C GLN A 53 1.66 -18.81 -1.11
N SER A 54 0.55 -18.88 -1.85
CA SER A 54 0.51 -19.38 -3.23
C SER A 54 1.30 -18.50 -4.21
N ILE A 55 1.39 -17.20 -3.95
CA ILE A 55 2.26 -16.27 -4.70
C ILE A 55 3.68 -16.14 -4.12
N GLY A 56 4.03 -17.00 -3.15
CA GLY A 56 5.35 -17.09 -2.55
C GLY A 56 5.63 -16.09 -1.43
N LEU A 57 4.62 -15.38 -0.91
CA LEU A 57 4.77 -14.38 0.14
C LEU A 57 4.34 -14.91 1.51
N ASN A 58 5.11 -14.61 2.55
CA ASN A 58 4.80 -14.96 3.93
C ASN A 58 3.74 -13.98 4.49
N PRO A 59 2.49 -14.40 4.73
CA PRO A 59 1.42 -13.51 5.16
C PRO A 59 1.69 -12.80 6.50
N GLU A 60 2.50 -13.38 7.39
CA GLU A 60 2.82 -12.76 8.70
C GLU A 60 3.65 -11.48 8.58
N GLN A 61 4.31 -11.26 7.44
CA GLN A 61 5.11 -10.06 7.19
C GLN A 61 4.29 -8.90 6.58
N PHE A 62 3.01 -9.13 6.29
CA PHE A 62 2.14 -8.15 5.66
C PHE A 62 0.97 -7.82 6.59
N ASN A 63 0.60 -6.55 6.62
CA ASN A 63 -0.68 -6.14 7.17
C ASN A 63 -1.81 -6.45 6.17
N GLU A 64 -3.07 -6.43 6.62
CA GLU A 64 -4.25 -6.69 5.78
C GLU A 64 -4.22 -5.90 4.46
N ARG A 65 -3.90 -4.60 4.56
CA ARG A 65 -3.77 -3.71 3.42
C ARG A 65 -2.69 -4.13 2.43
N GLY A 66 -1.52 -4.54 2.93
CA GLY A 66 -0.41 -5.05 2.14
C GLY A 66 -0.75 -6.37 1.44
N LYS A 67 -1.55 -7.23 2.09
CA LYS A 67 -2.09 -8.45 1.47
C LYS A 67 -3.03 -8.10 0.31
N LEU A 68 -3.96 -7.15 0.49
CA LEU A 68 -4.84 -6.69 -0.60
C LEU A 68 -4.07 -6.04 -1.75
N ILE A 69 -3.03 -5.24 -1.47
CA ILE A 69 -2.14 -4.68 -2.50
C ILE A 69 -1.47 -5.80 -3.30
N ALA A 70 -0.95 -6.84 -2.63
CA ALA A 70 -0.35 -7.99 -3.30
C ALA A 70 -1.36 -8.75 -4.16
N LEU A 71 -2.59 -8.99 -3.66
CA LEU A 71 -3.65 -9.63 -4.43
C LEU A 71 -4.14 -8.79 -5.61
N THR A 72 -4.08 -7.46 -5.52
CA THR A 72 -4.46 -6.55 -6.61
C THR A 72 -3.58 -6.76 -7.85
N ARG A 73 -2.32 -7.18 -7.66
CA ARG A 73 -1.42 -7.55 -8.78
C ARG A 73 -1.89 -8.79 -9.55
N LEU A 74 -2.77 -9.63 -8.96
CA LEU A 74 -3.36 -10.79 -9.62
C LEU A 74 -4.62 -10.46 -10.43
N ILE A 75 -5.23 -9.29 -10.20
CA ILE A 75 -6.49 -8.93 -10.87
C ILE A 75 -6.38 -8.95 -12.40
N PRO A 76 -5.28 -8.49 -13.04
CA PRO A 76 -5.10 -8.60 -14.49
C PRO A 76 -5.29 -10.03 -15.04
N PHE A 77 -5.06 -11.07 -14.24
CA PHE A 77 -5.23 -12.47 -14.63
C PHE A 77 -6.66 -12.99 -14.43
N VAL A 78 -7.44 -12.42 -13.49
CA VAL A 78 -8.82 -12.86 -13.16
C VAL A 78 -9.93 -11.97 -13.74
N GLU A 79 -9.58 -10.76 -14.19
CA GLU A 79 -10.50 -9.77 -14.74
C GLU A 79 -10.11 -9.41 -16.18
N ARG A 80 -11.10 -9.29 -17.07
CA ARG A 80 -10.86 -9.03 -18.50
C ARG A 80 -10.67 -7.55 -18.76
N ASN A 81 -9.63 -7.20 -19.52
CA ASN A 81 -9.31 -5.82 -19.86
C ASN A 81 -9.29 -4.92 -18.61
N TYR A 82 -8.53 -5.37 -17.62
CA TYR A 82 -8.25 -4.63 -16.40
C TYR A 82 -6.92 -3.89 -16.55
N ASN A 83 -7.00 -2.58 -16.63
CA ASN A 83 -5.89 -1.66 -16.78
C ASN A 83 -5.47 -1.13 -15.39
N VAL A 84 -4.21 -1.34 -15.02
CA VAL A 84 -3.67 -0.96 -13.71
C VAL A 84 -2.31 -0.31 -13.86
N VAL A 85 -2.01 0.64 -12.98
CA VAL A 85 -0.68 1.20 -12.83
C VAL A 85 -0.11 0.82 -11.45
N GLU A 86 1.17 0.51 -11.39
CA GLU A 86 1.90 0.37 -10.14
C GLU A 86 3.18 1.19 -10.18
N LEU A 87 3.24 2.23 -9.36
CA LEU A 87 4.43 3.06 -9.18
C LEU A 87 4.89 2.98 -7.72
N GLY A 88 6.18 2.81 -7.52
CA GLY A 88 6.76 2.85 -6.18
C GLY A 88 8.25 2.54 -6.14
N PRO A 89 8.86 2.49 -4.95
CA PRO A 89 10.30 2.28 -4.80
C PRO A 89 10.78 0.96 -5.40
N LYS A 90 12.07 0.89 -5.73
CA LYS A 90 12.71 -0.34 -6.21
C LYS A 90 12.64 -1.44 -5.15
N GLY A 91 12.60 -2.70 -5.60
CA GLY A 91 12.68 -3.87 -4.71
C GLY A 91 11.37 -4.28 -4.03
N THR A 92 10.21 -3.80 -4.47
CA THR A 92 8.89 -4.14 -3.89
C THR A 92 8.18 -5.31 -4.60
N GLY A 93 8.88 -6.05 -5.46
CA GLY A 93 8.36 -7.23 -6.18
C GLY A 93 7.36 -6.98 -7.30
N LYS A 94 7.29 -5.73 -7.80
CA LYS A 94 6.30 -5.29 -8.79
C LYS A 94 6.31 -6.16 -10.05
N SER A 95 7.47 -6.31 -10.69
CA SER A 95 7.60 -7.03 -11.96
C SER A 95 7.44 -8.54 -11.84
N HIS A 96 7.87 -9.12 -10.71
CA HIS A 96 7.90 -10.58 -10.50
C HIS A 96 6.51 -11.23 -10.63
N THR A 97 5.47 -10.56 -10.12
CA THR A 97 4.10 -11.11 -10.21
C THR A 97 3.64 -11.20 -11.66
N PHE A 98 4.02 -10.24 -12.51
CA PHE A 98 3.56 -10.21 -13.90
C PHE A 98 4.38 -11.09 -14.85
N SER A 99 5.61 -11.48 -14.47
CA SER A 99 6.43 -12.40 -15.25
C SER A 99 6.27 -13.87 -14.83
N GLU A 100 6.18 -14.14 -13.52
CA GLU A 100 6.29 -15.52 -13.00
C GLU A 100 4.95 -16.15 -12.59
N PHE A 101 3.88 -15.37 -12.43
CA PHE A 101 2.63 -15.91 -11.87
C PHE A 101 1.81 -16.76 -12.85
N SER A 102 1.84 -16.46 -14.15
CA SER A 102 0.97 -17.15 -15.10
C SER A 102 1.68 -17.38 -16.42
N PRO A 103 1.57 -18.58 -17.01
CA PRO A 103 2.05 -18.84 -18.36
C PRO A 103 1.26 -18.07 -19.43
N ASN A 104 0.14 -17.41 -19.06
CA ASN A 104 -0.66 -16.56 -19.92
C ASN A 104 -0.41 -15.05 -19.67
N GLY A 105 0.67 -14.70 -18.97
CA GLY A 105 1.18 -13.34 -18.84
C GLY A 105 2.44 -13.08 -19.66
N ILE A 106 2.63 -11.85 -20.15
CA ILE A 106 3.90 -11.41 -20.74
C ILE A 106 4.37 -10.09 -20.13
N LEU A 107 5.64 -10.04 -19.73
CA LEU A 107 6.32 -8.83 -19.30
C LEU A 107 7.16 -8.25 -20.44
N ILE A 108 6.96 -6.97 -20.74
CA ILE A 108 7.74 -6.22 -21.73
C ILE A 108 8.69 -5.28 -20.99
N SER A 109 9.97 -5.64 -20.94
CA SER A 109 11.03 -4.81 -20.35
C SER A 109 11.84 -4.11 -21.45
N GLY A 110 12.20 -2.84 -21.23
CA GLY A 110 13.34 -2.20 -21.90
C GLY A 110 13.28 -1.92 -23.42
N GLY A 111 12.18 -2.25 -24.13
CA GLY A 111 12.08 -2.08 -25.58
C GLY A 111 10.96 -1.13 -26.04
N GLU A 112 11.19 -0.38 -27.12
CA GLU A 112 10.16 0.41 -27.79
C GLU A 112 9.05 -0.52 -28.29
N VAL A 113 7.84 -0.38 -27.74
CA VAL A 113 6.67 -1.15 -28.16
C VAL A 113 6.02 -0.42 -29.32
N THR A 114 5.74 -1.14 -30.40
CA THR A 114 5.06 -0.58 -31.57
C THR A 114 3.61 -1.05 -31.62
N VAL A 115 2.77 -0.31 -32.34
CA VAL A 115 1.38 -0.71 -32.62
C VAL A 115 1.32 -2.12 -33.22
N ALA A 116 2.28 -2.47 -34.09
CA ALA A 116 2.34 -3.76 -34.74
C ALA A 116 2.59 -4.92 -33.78
N LYS A 117 3.47 -4.71 -32.77
CA LYS A 117 3.78 -5.71 -31.77
C LYS A 117 2.62 -5.91 -30.80
N LEU A 118 1.97 -4.81 -30.39
CA LEU A 118 0.93 -4.86 -29.38
C LEU A 118 -0.42 -5.31 -29.95
N PHE A 119 -0.83 -4.78 -31.10
CA PHE A 119 -2.19 -4.94 -31.65
C PHE A 119 -2.24 -5.75 -32.93
N VAL A 120 -1.71 -5.23 -34.03
CA VAL A 120 -1.74 -5.91 -35.32
C VAL A 120 -0.69 -5.37 -36.26
N ASN A 121 0.05 -6.27 -36.90
CA ASN A 121 0.95 -5.90 -37.98
C ASN A 121 0.14 -5.69 -39.27
N ASN A 122 0.08 -4.44 -39.76
CA ASN A 122 -0.71 -4.11 -40.96
C ASN A 122 -0.18 -4.77 -42.24
N ALA A 123 1.11 -5.10 -42.33
CA ALA A 123 1.71 -5.73 -43.50
C ALA A 123 1.45 -7.24 -43.55
N SER A 124 1.53 -7.95 -42.41
CA SER A 124 1.35 -9.40 -42.34
C SER A 124 -0.06 -9.84 -41.89
N GLY A 125 -0.85 -8.95 -41.31
CA GLY A 125 -2.16 -9.24 -40.74
C GLY A 125 -2.13 -10.03 -39.43
N ARG A 126 -0.95 -10.33 -38.87
CA ARG A 126 -0.83 -11.07 -37.61
C ARG A 126 -1.27 -10.22 -36.43
N ILE A 127 -2.14 -10.78 -35.59
CA ILE A 127 -2.54 -10.20 -34.30
C ILE A 127 -1.29 -10.11 -33.42
N GLY A 128 -1.21 -9.06 -32.61
CA GLY A 128 -0.14 -8.78 -31.65
C GLY A 128 -0.42 -9.38 -30.28
N LEU A 129 0.35 -8.94 -29.28
CA LEU A 129 0.34 -9.52 -27.93
C LEU A 129 -1.05 -9.54 -27.28
N VAL A 130 -1.88 -8.50 -27.46
CA VAL A 130 -3.19 -8.43 -26.79
C VAL A 130 -4.17 -9.53 -27.23
N GLY A 131 -3.91 -10.22 -28.34
CA GLY A 131 -4.74 -11.32 -28.81
C GLY A 131 -4.35 -12.71 -28.28
N TYR A 132 -3.19 -12.85 -27.63
CA TYR A 132 -2.69 -14.16 -27.17
C TYR A 132 -2.52 -14.26 -25.66
N TRP A 133 -2.36 -13.12 -24.97
CA TRP A 133 -2.04 -13.07 -23.55
C TRP A 133 -3.24 -12.58 -22.74
N ASP A 134 -3.41 -13.11 -21.54
CA ASP A 134 -4.43 -12.65 -20.59
C ASP A 134 -4.01 -11.33 -19.93
N CYS A 135 -2.70 -11.13 -19.74
CA CYS A 135 -2.11 -9.92 -19.19
C CYS A 135 -0.84 -9.52 -19.97
N VAL A 136 -0.77 -8.25 -20.38
CA VAL A 136 0.42 -7.62 -20.96
C VAL A 136 0.93 -6.56 -20.00
N ALA A 137 2.08 -6.82 -19.38
CA ALA A 137 2.71 -5.92 -18.43
C ALA A 137 3.88 -5.16 -19.07
N PHE A 138 4.00 -3.88 -18.75
CA PHE A 138 5.08 -3.00 -19.18
C PHE A 138 5.96 -2.69 -17.98
N ASP A 139 7.19 -3.20 -17.99
CA ASP A 139 8.17 -2.90 -16.95
C ASP A 139 9.03 -1.70 -17.31
N GLU A 140 9.49 -1.00 -16.28
CA GLU A 140 10.24 0.25 -16.40
C GLU A 140 9.53 1.25 -17.33
N PHE A 141 8.23 1.39 -17.14
CA PHE A 141 7.38 2.29 -17.90
C PHE A 141 7.62 3.74 -17.45
N ALA A 142 8.83 4.26 -17.71
CA ALA A 142 9.34 5.51 -17.18
C ALA A 142 9.80 6.53 -18.26
N ALA A 143 9.86 7.80 -17.85
CA ALA A 143 9.82 9.02 -18.67
C ALA A 143 10.77 9.14 -19.88
N ASN A 144 11.96 8.52 -19.86
CA ASN A 144 12.99 8.76 -20.89
C ASN A 144 12.78 8.00 -22.22
N ARG A 145 11.56 7.53 -22.52
CA ARG A 145 11.26 6.78 -23.74
C ARG A 145 10.48 7.62 -24.74
N ARG A 146 11.02 7.75 -25.96
CA ARG A 146 10.28 8.29 -27.10
C ARG A 146 9.07 7.38 -27.34
N THR A 147 7.88 7.95 -27.26
CA THR A 147 6.62 7.22 -27.40
C THR A 147 5.93 7.67 -28.68
N ASP A 148 5.47 6.71 -29.48
CA ASP A 148 4.65 7.00 -30.65
C ASP A 148 3.23 7.43 -30.22
N GLN A 149 2.85 8.67 -30.54
CA GLN A 149 1.51 9.19 -30.23
C GLN A 149 0.39 8.34 -30.85
N ASN A 150 0.65 7.71 -31.99
CA ASN A 150 -0.30 6.80 -32.63
C ASN A 150 -0.57 5.57 -31.75
N LEU A 151 0.47 5.03 -31.09
CA LEU A 151 0.30 3.94 -30.14
C LEU A 151 -0.62 4.33 -28.99
N VAL A 152 -0.38 5.49 -28.37
CA VAL A 152 -1.21 5.99 -27.26
C VAL A 152 -2.68 6.12 -27.69
N ASN A 153 -2.93 6.63 -28.90
CA ASN A 153 -4.29 6.78 -29.41
C ASN A 153 -5.00 5.44 -29.67
N VAL A 154 -4.30 4.45 -30.24
CA VAL A 154 -4.84 3.09 -30.40
C VAL A 154 -5.09 2.45 -29.03
N MET A 155 -4.17 2.64 -28.08
CA MET A 155 -4.34 2.16 -26.70
C MET A 155 -5.57 2.76 -26.03
N LYS A 156 -5.84 4.07 -26.16
CA LYS A 156 -7.07 4.68 -25.61
C LYS A 156 -8.33 3.96 -26.10
N ASN A 157 -8.42 3.62 -27.39
CA ASN A 157 -9.58 2.91 -27.90
C ASN A 157 -9.67 1.51 -27.27
N TYR A 158 -8.56 0.77 -27.24
CA TYR A 158 -8.50 -0.58 -26.69
C TYR A 158 -8.83 -0.64 -25.20
N LEU A 159 -8.21 0.22 -24.39
CA LEU A 159 -8.39 0.27 -22.94
C LEU A 159 -9.84 0.57 -22.53
N ALA A 160 -10.61 1.26 -23.38
CA ALA A 160 -12.01 1.57 -23.15
C ALA A 160 -12.97 0.53 -23.74
N ASN A 161 -12.69 0.02 -24.94
CA ASN A 161 -13.67 -0.72 -25.74
C ASN A 161 -13.33 -2.21 -25.92
N LYS A 162 -12.18 -2.69 -25.42
CA LYS A 162 -11.68 -4.06 -25.64
C LYS A 162 -11.50 -4.39 -27.12
N SER A 163 -11.29 -3.36 -27.95
CA SER A 163 -11.22 -3.49 -29.41
C SER A 163 -10.17 -2.61 -30.03
N PHE A 164 -9.66 -3.01 -31.18
CA PHE A 164 -8.78 -2.17 -32.01
C PHE A 164 -9.14 -2.32 -33.49
N SER A 165 -8.94 -1.24 -34.25
CA SER A 165 -9.29 -1.17 -35.67
C SER A 165 -8.11 -1.49 -36.58
N ARG A 166 -8.37 -2.23 -37.66
CA ARG A 166 -7.47 -2.42 -38.81
C ARG A 166 -8.23 -2.05 -40.09
N GLY A 167 -7.94 -0.88 -40.66
CA GLY A 167 -8.68 -0.40 -41.83
C GLY A 167 -10.17 -0.34 -41.54
N THR A 168 -10.97 -1.19 -42.21
CA THR A 168 -12.43 -1.31 -42.03
C THR A 168 -12.89 -2.41 -41.05
N SER A 169 -11.99 -3.24 -40.53
CA SER A 169 -12.34 -4.36 -39.62
C SER A 169 -11.99 -4.07 -38.17
N ILE A 170 -12.88 -4.42 -37.24
CA ILE A 170 -12.70 -4.27 -35.80
C ILE A 170 -12.38 -5.64 -35.20
N TYR A 171 -11.30 -5.72 -34.43
CA TYR A 171 -10.88 -6.94 -33.72
C TYR A 171 -11.10 -6.75 -32.22
N GLY A 172 -11.68 -7.75 -31.56
CA GLY A 172 -11.81 -7.80 -30.10
C GLY A 172 -10.61 -8.49 -29.46
N ALA A 173 -10.21 -8.03 -28.27
CA ALA A 173 -9.20 -8.65 -27.43
C ALA A 173 -9.48 -8.34 -25.95
N GLU A 174 -9.14 -9.28 -25.07
CA GLU A 174 -9.54 -9.22 -23.65
C GLU A 174 -8.34 -9.09 -22.70
N ALA A 175 -7.12 -8.93 -23.24
CA ALA A 175 -5.91 -8.78 -22.46
C ALA A 175 -5.99 -7.57 -21.52
N SER A 176 -5.63 -7.81 -20.26
CA SER A 176 -5.43 -6.78 -19.25
C SER A 176 -4.07 -6.11 -19.44
N MET A 177 -3.92 -4.86 -18.98
CA MET A 177 -2.68 -4.10 -19.12
C MET A 177 -2.18 -3.63 -17.75
N ALA A 178 -0.92 -3.93 -17.45
CA ALA A 178 -0.26 -3.47 -16.22
C ALA A 178 0.92 -2.55 -16.57
N PHE A 179 0.97 -1.35 -16.01
CA PHE A 179 2.04 -0.38 -16.23
C PHE A 179 2.85 -0.22 -14.95
N ILE A 180 4.11 -0.65 -14.98
CA ILE A 180 4.95 -0.76 -13.79
C ILE A 180 6.12 0.22 -13.91
N GLY A 181 6.31 1.04 -12.89
CA GLY A 181 7.36 2.06 -12.86
C GLY A 181 7.97 2.24 -11.48
N ASN A 182 9.16 2.83 -11.45
CA ASN A 182 9.85 3.13 -10.20
C ASN A 182 9.76 4.62 -9.92
N THR A 183 9.30 4.99 -8.72
CA THR A 183 9.33 6.39 -8.26
C THR A 183 10.76 6.82 -7.94
N THR A 184 11.19 7.94 -8.49
CA THR A 184 12.44 8.63 -8.17
C THR A 184 12.32 9.47 -6.90
N HIS A 185 11.12 9.99 -6.64
CA HIS A 185 10.82 10.86 -5.53
C HIS A 185 9.90 10.22 -4.49
N THR A 186 9.90 10.78 -3.27
CA THR A 186 8.97 10.37 -2.21
C THR A 186 7.58 10.95 -2.45
N VAL A 187 6.55 10.31 -1.92
CA VAL A 187 5.16 10.81 -1.99
C VAL A 187 5.01 12.29 -1.59
N PRO A 188 5.50 12.76 -0.43
CA PRO A 188 5.37 14.17 -0.08
C PRO A 188 6.11 15.10 -1.03
N TYR A 189 7.21 14.66 -1.65
CA TYR A 189 7.87 15.43 -2.70
C TYR A 189 7.00 15.53 -3.95
N MET A 190 6.46 14.41 -4.44
CA MET A 190 5.57 14.37 -5.62
C MET A 190 4.33 15.22 -5.39
N LEU A 191 3.65 15.09 -4.24
CA LEU A 191 2.48 15.91 -3.90
C LEU A 191 2.77 17.42 -3.85
N LYS A 192 4.01 17.80 -3.52
CA LYS A 192 4.43 19.20 -3.41
C LYS A 192 4.86 19.83 -4.74
N ASN A 193 5.48 19.05 -5.61
CA ASN A 193 6.21 19.56 -6.79
C ASN A 193 5.68 19.03 -8.13
N SER A 194 4.90 17.95 -8.15
CA SER A 194 4.37 17.30 -9.35
C SER A 194 3.05 16.57 -9.05
N ASP A 195 2.97 15.27 -9.34
CA ASP A 195 1.81 14.40 -9.12
C ASP A 195 2.24 12.92 -9.00
N LEU A 196 1.31 12.01 -8.74
CA LEU A 196 1.62 10.59 -8.53
C LEU A 196 1.95 9.84 -9.84
N PHE A 197 1.75 10.43 -11.01
CA PHE A 197 2.05 9.89 -12.33
C PHE A 197 3.32 10.50 -12.95
N ASP A 198 4.09 11.26 -12.19
CA ASP A 198 5.30 11.98 -12.65
C ASP A 198 6.33 11.09 -13.35
N GLU A 199 6.38 9.80 -12.99
CA GLU A 199 7.27 8.82 -13.62
C GLU A 199 6.83 8.36 -15.00
N LEU A 200 5.55 8.50 -15.35
CA LEU A 200 5.05 8.04 -16.65
C LEU A 200 5.63 8.92 -17.77
N PRO A 201 5.87 8.37 -18.97
CA PRO A 201 6.25 9.19 -20.11
C PRO A 201 5.18 10.24 -20.43
N ASP A 202 5.62 11.43 -20.87
CA ASP A 202 4.74 12.59 -21.12
C ASP A 202 3.55 12.26 -22.03
N ALA A 203 3.76 11.41 -23.04
CA ALA A 203 2.71 10.98 -23.96
C ALA A 203 1.56 10.21 -23.27
N TYR A 204 1.82 9.62 -22.10
CA TYR A 204 0.85 8.90 -21.27
C TYR A 204 0.32 9.74 -20.10
N ARG A 205 0.90 10.91 -19.81
CA ARG A 205 0.36 11.90 -18.86
C ARG A 205 -0.79 12.72 -19.47
N ASP A 206 -1.58 12.06 -20.32
CA ASP A 206 -2.78 12.59 -20.95
C ASP A 206 -4.01 12.18 -20.09
N PRO A 207 -4.81 13.14 -19.59
CA PRO A 207 -6.02 12.87 -18.83
C PRO A 207 -6.94 11.83 -19.47
N ALA A 208 -7.10 11.85 -20.81
CA ALA A 208 -7.95 10.90 -21.49
C ALA A 208 -7.39 9.47 -21.41
N TRP A 209 -6.07 9.30 -21.44
CA TRP A 209 -5.45 7.98 -21.28
C TRP A 209 -5.51 7.52 -19.83
N LEU A 210 -5.12 8.39 -18.89
CA LEU A 210 -5.11 8.10 -17.44
C LEU A 210 -6.50 7.71 -16.92
N ASP A 211 -7.55 8.35 -17.44
CA ASP A 211 -8.93 8.07 -17.02
C ASP A 211 -9.38 6.63 -17.36
N ARG A 212 -8.64 5.90 -18.21
CA ARG A 212 -8.87 4.48 -18.55
C ARG A 212 -8.09 3.51 -17.68
N ILE A 213 -7.29 4.00 -16.73
CA ILE A 213 -6.65 3.19 -15.68
C ILE A 213 -7.66 2.96 -14.57
N HIS A 214 -8.03 1.71 -14.31
CA HIS A 214 -9.07 1.40 -13.32
C HIS A 214 -8.55 1.60 -11.89
N HIS A 215 -7.27 1.33 -11.65
CA HIS A 215 -6.71 1.33 -10.31
C HIS A 215 -5.24 1.77 -10.29
N TYR A 216 -4.86 2.51 -9.25
CA TYR A 216 -3.49 2.85 -8.93
C TYR A 216 -3.02 2.05 -7.72
N ILE A 217 -2.05 1.14 -7.93
CA ILE A 217 -1.39 0.40 -6.85
C ILE A 217 -0.29 1.28 -6.24
N PRO A 218 -0.40 1.68 -4.95
CA PRO A 218 0.59 2.54 -4.30
C PRO A 218 1.80 1.72 -3.85
N GLY A 219 2.77 1.53 -4.75
CA GLY A 219 3.93 0.67 -4.50
C GLY A 219 4.84 1.13 -3.34
N TRP A 220 4.72 2.38 -2.87
CA TRP A 220 5.39 2.91 -1.67
C TRP A 220 4.82 2.39 -0.34
N GLU A 221 3.63 1.82 -0.36
CA GLU A 221 3.03 1.17 0.80
C GLU A 221 3.49 -0.28 0.97
N VAL A 222 4.18 -0.83 -0.03
CA VAL A 222 4.79 -2.15 0.02
C VAL A 222 6.21 -2.04 0.55
N ALA A 223 6.53 -2.79 1.59
CA ALA A 223 7.88 -2.88 2.11
C ALA A 223 8.83 -3.51 1.05
N PRO A 224 10.11 -3.10 0.99
CA PRO A 224 11.09 -3.79 0.16
C PRO A 224 11.16 -5.28 0.52
N ILE A 225 11.11 -6.14 -0.49
CA ILE A 225 11.13 -7.60 -0.35
C ILE A 225 12.47 -8.05 0.24
N ARG A 226 12.39 -8.96 1.21
CA ARG A 226 13.52 -9.56 1.93
C ARG A 226 13.35 -11.06 2.01
N SER A 227 14.41 -11.78 2.38
CA SER A 227 14.39 -13.25 2.54
C SER A 227 13.27 -13.74 3.45
N GLU A 228 13.02 -13.05 4.56
CA GLU A 228 12.02 -13.43 5.57
C GLU A 228 10.57 -13.25 5.06
N MET A 229 10.38 -12.49 3.98
CA MET A 229 9.09 -12.23 3.36
C MET A 229 8.64 -13.33 2.39
N PHE A 230 9.51 -14.31 2.11
CA PHE A 230 9.14 -15.46 1.29
C PHE A 230 8.50 -16.57 2.14
N SER A 231 7.44 -17.16 1.62
CA SER A 231 6.76 -18.27 2.28
C SER A 231 7.60 -19.54 2.27
N THR A 232 7.54 -20.31 3.36
CA THR A 232 8.01 -21.70 3.44
C THR A 232 6.85 -22.69 3.66
N GLY A 233 5.62 -22.18 3.70
CA GLY A 233 4.39 -22.94 3.94
C GLY A 233 3.77 -23.54 2.68
N TYR A 234 2.58 -24.11 2.84
CA TYR A 234 1.83 -24.73 1.75
C TYR A 234 0.94 -23.71 1.04
N GLY A 235 1.04 -23.66 -0.28
CA GLY A 235 0.14 -22.90 -1.15
C GLY A 235 -0.28 -23.72 -2.36
N PHE A 236 -1.14 -23.14 -3.19
CA PHE A 236 -1.46 -23.70 -4.49
C PHE A 236 -0.22 -23.71 -5.39
N VAL A 237 -0.13 -24.71 -6.26
CA VAL A 237 0.81 -24.66 -7.38
C VAL A 237 0.38 -23.51 -8.31
N VAL A 238 1.33 -22.67 -8.69
CA VAL A 238 1.09 -21.44 -9.45
C VAL A 238 0.31 -21.70 -10.75
N ASP A 239 0.67 -22.74 -11.50
CA ASP A 239 -0.05 -23.13 -12.73
C ASP A 239 -1.52 -23.48 -12.49
N TYR A 240 -1.82 -24.16 -11.37
CA TYR A 240 -3.20 -24.51 -11.00
C TYR A 240 -4.01 -23.26 -10.66
N LEU A 241 -3.45 -22.36 -9.85
CA LEU A 241 -4.10 -21.11 -9.50
C LEU A 241 -4.29 -20.21 -10.74
N ALA A 242 -3.30 -20.13 -11.62
CA ALA A 242 -3.38 -19.35 -12.86
C ALA A 242 -4.54 -19.80 -13.77
N GLU A 243 -4.74 -21.12 -13.92
CA GLU A 243 -5.85 -21.66 -14.72
C GLU A 243 -7.22 -21.44 -14.04
N ILE A 244 -7.30 -21.49 -12.69
CA ILE A 244 -8.51 -21.06 -11.97
C ILE A 244 -8.83 -19.59 -12.28
N LEU A 245 -7.85 -18.69 -12.12
CA LEU A 245 -8.08 -17.27 -12.35
C LEU A 245 -8.51 -17.00 -13.79
N ARG A 246 -7.92 -17.72 -14.75
CA ARG A 246 -8.30 -17.64 -16.16
C ARG A 246 -9.74 -18.06 -16.39
N ALA A 247 -10.19 -19.16 -15.81
CA ALA A 247 -11.58 -19.60 -15.94
C ALA A 247 -12.58 -18.58 -15.36
N LYS A 248 -12.22 -17.99 -14.22
CA LYS A 248 -12.98 -16.93 -13.54
C LYS A 248 -13.11 -15.62 -14.34
N ARG A 249 -12.29 -15.38 -15.37
CA ARG A 249 -12.38 -14.20 -16.25
C ARG A 249 -13.75 -14.05 -16.92
N THR A 250 -14.49 -15.14 -17.08
CA THR A 250 -15.81 -15.16 -17.72
C THR A 250 -16.94 -14.65 -16.81
N GLU A 251 -16.69 -14.60 -15.50
CA GLU A 251 -17.68 -14.20 -14.50
C GLU A 251 -17.57 -12.71 -14.17
N ASP A 252 -18.72 -12.09 -13.88
CA ASP A 252 -18.83 -10.67 -13.56
C ASP A 252 -19.42 -10.48 -12.15
N PHE A 253 -18.61 -9.94 -11.24
CA PHE A 253 -19.01 -9.61 -9.87
C PHE A 253 -19.08 -8.11 -9.62
N SER A 254 -19.00 -7.27 -10.66
CA SER A 254 -18.95 -5.81 -10.54
C SER A 254 -20.13 -5.23 -9.76
N ASP A 255 -21.32 -5.84 -9.87
CA ASP A 255 -22.55 -5.36 -9.24
C ASP A 255 -22.84 -5.96 -7.86
N LYS A 256 -22.01 -6.89 -7.35
CA LYS A 256 -22.30 -7.61 -6.08
C LYS A 256 -22.40 -6.68 -4.87
N TYR A 257 -21.72 -5.54 -4.88
CA TYR A 257 -21.79 -4.55 -3.80
C TYR A 257 -23.16 -3.84 -3.74
N LYS A 258 -23.92 -3.78 -4.83
CA LYS A 258 -25.20 -3.04 -4.92
C LYS A 258 -26.29 -3.59 -4.01
N ASN A 259 -26.12 -4.82 -3.52
CA ASN A 259 -27.00 -5.41 -2.51
C ASN A 259 -26.92 -4.69 -1.15
N TYR A 260 -25.80 -4.01 -0.87
CA TYR A 260 -25.52 -3.38 0.42
C TYR A 260 -25.23 -1.88 0.30
N PHE A 261 -24.63 -1.44 -0.81
CA PHE A 261 -24.09 -0.08 -0.95
C PHE A 261 -24.47 0.59 -2.26
N THR A 262 -24.63 1.91 -2.24
CA THR A 262 -24.86 2.74 -3.42
C THR A 262 -23.76 3.77 -3.58
N LEU A 263 -23.16 3.88 -4.77
CA LEU A 263 -22.13 4.88 -5.06
C LEU A 263 -22.74 6.27 -5.27
N ASP A 264 -21.99 7.32 -4.95
CA ASP A 264 -22.42 8.70 -5.19
C ASP A 264 -22.66 8.97 -6.69
N THR A 265 -23.73 9.73 -6.98
CA THR A 265 -24.15 10.04 -8.36
C THR A 265 -23.18 10.96 -9.11
N SER A 266 -22.29 11.67 -8.41
CA SER A 266 -21.22 12.47 -9.02
C SER A 266 -20.10 11.61 -9.64
N ILE A 267 -19.99 10.34 -9.25
CA ILE A 267 -19.00 9.41 -9.79
C ILE A 267 -19.37 9.05 -11.22
N SER A 268 -18.51 9.40 -12.18
CA SER A 268 -18.77 9.17 -13.61
C SER A 268 -18.87 7.67 -13.92
N THR A 269 -19.52 7.31 -15.04
CA THR A 269 -19.62 5.90 -15.48
C THR A 269 -18.24 5.24 -15.65
N ARG A 270 -17.21 6.01 -16.05
CA ARG A 270 -15.85 5.49 -16.19
C ARG A 270 -15.18 5.24 -14.83
N ASP A 271 -15.43 6.12 -13.86
CA ASP A 271 -15.00 5.90 -12.49
C ASP A 271 -15.72 4.70 -11.86
N GLN A 272 -17.03 4.56 -12.10
CA GLN A 272 -17.81 3.39 -11.67
C GLN A 272 -17.30 2.09 -12.30
N ASP A 273 -16.95 2.07 -13.60
CA ASP A 273 -16.34 0.90 -14.25
C ASP A 273 -14.99 0.54 -13.61
N GLY A 274 -14.15 1.54 -13.31
CA GLY A 274 -12.87 1.33 -12.65
C GLY A 274 -13.01 0.71 -11.25
N ILE A 275 -13.96 1.22 -10.46
CA ILE A 275 -14.31 0.67 -9.14
C ILE A 275 -14.86 -0.75 -9.30
N GLY A 276 -15.84 -0.94 -10.18
CA GLY A 276 -16.54 -2.20 -10.40
C GLY A 276 -15.61 -3.32 -10.85
N LYS A 277 -14.68 -3.06 -11.77
CA LYS A 277 -13.70 -4.07 -12.20
C LYS A 277 -12.70 -4.43 -11.11
N THR A 278 -12.21 -3.44 -10.35
CA THR A 278 -11.31 -3.71 -9.22
C THR A 278 -12.01 -4.56 -8.16
N PHE A 279 -13.21 -4.15 -7.78
CA PHE A 279 -14.04 -4.87 -6.81
C PHE A 279 -14.37 -6.29 -7.29
N SER A 280 -14.78 -6.46 -8.55
CA SER A 280 -15.03 -7.75 -9.18
C SER A 280 -13.80 -8.66 -9.14
N GLY A 281 -12.63 -8.12 -9.46
CA GLY A 281 -11.36 -8.83 -9.38
C GLY A 281 -11.04 -9.32 -7.97
N LEU A 282 -11.15 -8.43 -6.97
CA LEU A 282 -10.93 -8.78 -5.57
C LEU A 282 -11.94 -9.80 -5.06
N MET A 283 -13.23 -9.65 -5.40
CA MET A 283 -14.26 -10.62 -5.08
C MET A 283 -13.94 -11.99 -5.67
N LYS A 284 -13.52 -12.07 -6.95
CA LYS A 284 -13.16 -13.34 -7.59
C LYS A 284 -11.94 -14.01 -6.95
N LEU A 285 -11.03 -13.24 -6.33
CA LEU A 285 -9.88 -13.77 -5.59
C LEU A 285 -10.29 -14.23 -4.19
N VAL A 286 -10.93 -13.36 -3.41
CA VAL A 286 -11.17 -13.53 -1.97
C VAL A 286 -12.47 -14.33 -1.68
N HIS A 287 -13.49 -14.11 -2.49
CA HIS A 287 -14.83 -14.73 -2.41
C HIS A 287 -15.22 -15.34 -3.76
N PRO A 288 -14.50 -16.36 -4.24
CA PRO A 288 -14.66 -16.89 -5.60
C PRO A 288 -16.05 -17.46 -5.92
N THR A 289 -16.84 -17.81 -4.89
CA THR A 289 -18.25 -18.24 -4.99
C THR A 289 -19.22 -17.08 -5.20
N GLY A 290 -18.78 -15.85 -4.97
CA GLY A 290 -19.61 -14.64 -4.99
C GLY A 290 -20.48 -14.46 -3.74
N GLU A 291 -20.23 -15.25 -2.68
CA GLU A 291 -20.86 -15.14 -1.36
C GLU A 291 -19.91 -14.43 -0.39
N ALA A 292 -20.36 -13.31 0.16
CA ALA A 292 -19.65 -12.50 1.15
C ALA A 292 -20.66 -11.72 1.99
N ASN A 293 -20.32 -11.47 3.25
CA ASN A 293 -21.15 -10.64 4.12
C ASN A 293 -20.96 -9.14 3.85
N GLU A 294 -21.74 -8.29 4.52
CA GLU A 294 -21.71 -6.84 4.30
C GLU A 294 -20.33 -6.22 4.60
N ASP A 295 -19.67 -6.63 5.68
CA ASP A 295 -18.37 -6.07 6.10
C ASP A 295 -17.24 -6.50 5.14
N GLU A 296 -17.26 -7.75 4.69
CA GLU A 296 -16.34 -8.27 3.68
C GLU A 296 -16.48 -7.52 2.35
N ILE A 297 -17.73 -7.28 1.91
CA ILE A 297 -17.99 -6.48 0.70
C ILE A 297 -17.55 -5.03 0.89
N ARG A 298 -17.81 -4.44 2.06
CA ARG A 298 -17.41 -3.07 2.38
C ARG A 298 -15.90 -2.91 2.26
N ALA A 299 -15.13 -3.82 2.86
CA ALA A 299 -13.67 -3.77 2.84
C ALA A 299 -13.09 -3.80 1.41
N LEU A 300 -13.61 -4.69 0.55
CA LEU A 300 -13.17 -4.78 -0.85
C LEU A 300 -13.63 -3.57 -1.69
N LEU A 301 -14.85 -3.06 -1.42
CA LEU A 301 -15.38 -1.89 -2.12
C LEU A 301 -14.60 -0.62 -1.77
N GLU A 302 -14.31 -0.38 -0.50
CA GLU A 302 -13.52 0.78 -0.05
C GLU A 302 -12.13 0.78 -0.67
N PHE A 303 -11.45 -0.37 -0.69
CA PHE A 303 -10.15 -0.51 -1.34
C PHE A 303 -10.23 -0.21 -2.85
N ALA A 304 -11.28 -0.67 -3.52
CA ALA A 304 -11.51 -0.39 -4.94
C ALA A 304 -11.76 1.10 -5.22
N ILE A 305 -12.61 1.74 -4.41
CA ILE A 305 -12.89 3.18 -4.45
C ILE A 305 -11.60 3.98 -4.25
N GLU A 306 -10.80 3.62 -3.26
CA GLU A 306 -9.58 4.34 -2.91
C GLU A 306 -8.56 4.35 -4.07
N GLY A 307 -8.31 3.19 -4.68
CA GLY A 307 -7.35 3.13 -5.79
C GLY A 307 -7.85 3.84 -7.06
N ARG A 308 -9.17 3.90 -7.30
CA ARG A 308 -9.73 4.70 -8.39
C ARG A 308 -9.69 6.20 -8.08
N LYS A 309 -9.98 6.58 -6.83
CA LYS A 309 -9.83 7.96 -6.34
C LYS A 309 -8.40 8.46 -6.57
N ARG A 310 -7.38 7.65 -6.27
CA ARG A 310 -5.98 8.00 -6.51
C ARG A 310 -5.68 8.32 -7.99
N VAL A 311 -6.28 7.58 -8.93
CA VAL A 311 -6.20 7.91 -10.37
C VAL A 311 -6.86 9.26 -10.65
N LYS A 312 -8.11 9.43 -10.22
CA LYS A 312 -8.90 10.63 -10.53
C LYS A 312 -8.30 11.90 -9.91
N ASP A 313 -7.90 11.85 -8.65
CA ASP A 313 -7.29 12.96 -7.93
C ASP A 313 -5.96 13.39 -8.59
N SER A 314 -5.18 12.43 -9.09
CA SER A 314 -3.95 12.73 -9.84
C SER A 314 -4.25 13.35 -11.21
N ILE A 315 -5.32 12.93 -11.90
CA ILE A 315 -5.79 13.60 -13.12
C ILE A 315 -6.19 15.05 -12.83
N LEU A 316 -6.91 15.32 -11.74
CA LEU A 316 -7.31 16.67 -11.33
C LEU A 316 -6.11 17.56 -10.98
N ARG A 317 -4.96 16.97 -10.63
CA ARG A 317 -3.70 17.70 -10.46
C ARG A 317 -3.05 18.06 -11.79
N ILE A 318 -3.03 17.11 -12.74
CA ILE A 318 -2.46 17.31 -14.08
C ILE A 318 -3.31 18.28 -14.91
N ASP A 319 -4.63 18.19 -14.83
CA ASP A 319 -5.58 19.02 -15.58
C ASP A 319 -6.56 19.71 -14.64
N ALA A 320 -6.26 20.97 -14.33
CA ALA A 320 -7.08 21.80 -13.45
C ALA A 320 -8.46 22.10 -14.02
N THR A 321 -8.67 22.01 -15.34
CA THR A 321 -9.97 22.30 -15.97
C THR A 321 -11.05 21.27 -15.59
N MET A 322 -10.64 20.09 -15.13
CA MET A 322 -11.56 19.06 -14.66
C MET A 322 -12.06 19.28 -13.22
N ARG A 323 -11.60 20.33 -12.52
CA ARG A 323 -11.99 20.64 -11.13
C ARG A 323 -13.37 21.28 -11.01
N ASP A 324 -13.91 21.82 -12.10
CA ASP A 324 -15.22 22.50 -12.12
C ASP A 324 -16.40 21.57 -11.80
N THR A 325 -16.20 20.25 -11.92
CA THR A 325 -17.19 19.23 -11.54
C THR A 325 -16.64 18.37 -10.41
N PRO A 326 -16.85 18.76 -9.14
CA PRO A 326 -16.33 18.01 -8.01
C PRO A 326 -16.95 16.61 -7.96
N VAL A 327 -16.09 15.60 -7.83
CA VAL A 327 -16.48 14.19 -7.69
C VAL A 327 -16.29 13.77 -6.25
N HIS A 328 -17.34 13.22 -5.63
CA HIS A 328 -17.29 12.74 -4.25
C HIS A 328 -17.14 11.21 -4.24
N PHE A 329 -15.94 10.72 -3.96
CA PHE A 329 -15.67 9.30 -3.74
C PHE A 329 -16.20 8.86 -2.38
N ARG A 330 -17.51 8.55 -2.34
CA ARG A 330 -18.25 8.09 -1.16
C ARG A 330 -19.33 7.09 -1.58
N TYR A 331 -19.80 6.31 -0.61
CA TYR A 331 -20.89 5.36 -0.80
C TYR A 331 -21.91 5.50 0.33
N ALA A 332 -23.17 5.15 0.06
CA ALA A 332 -24.23 5.10 1.05
C ALA A 332 -24.51 3.64 1.46
N ASP A 333 -24.71 3.41 2.76
CA ASP A 333 -25.19 2.12 3.28
C ASP A 333 -26.71 1.96 3.11
N ARG A 334 -27.25 0.80 3.54
CA ARG A 334 -28.70 0.52 3.51
C ARG A 334 -29.54 1.44 4.39
N ALA A 335 -28.93 2.10 5.37
CA ALA A 335 -29.59 3.11 6.20
C ALA A 335 -29.59 4.50 5.53
N GLY A 336 -28.89 4.65 4.41
CA GLY A 336 -28.74 5.91 3.68
C GLY A 336 -27.65 6.82 4.23
N ALA A 337 -26.80 6.35 5.15
CA ALA A 337 -25.69 7.13 5.66
C ALA A 337 -24.52 7.10 4.67
N TRP A 338 -23.95 8.27 4.40
CA TRP A 338 -22.84 8.44 3.46
C TRP A 338 -21.48 8.29 4.15
N HIS A 339 -20.63 7.45 3.56
CA HIS A 339 -19.29 7.13 4.02
C HIS A 339 -18.26 7.57 2.96
N GLY A 340 -17.41 8.53 3.30
CA GLY A 340 -16.35 9.03 2.42
C GLY A 340 -15.12 8.13 2.44
N VAL A 341 -14.50 7.92 1.28
CA VAL A 341 -13.25 7.15 1.16
C VAL A 341 -12.09 8.11 0.88
N ALA A 342 -11.14 8.17 1.82
CA ALA A 342 -9.93 8.96 1.70
C ALA A 342 -8.74 8.07 1.32
N THR A 343 -7.80 8.62 0.54
CA THR A 343 -6.54 7.92 0.25
C THR A 343 -5.59 8.05 1.44
N LEU A 344 -4.63 7.14 1.55
CA LEU A 344 -3.62 7.22 2.60
C LEU A 344 -2.78 8.51 2.50
N GLU A 345 -2.51 8.98 1.29
CA GLU A 345 -1.77 10.22 1.03
C GLU A 345 -2.54 11.46 1.48
N GLU A 346 -3.86 11.46 1.29
CA GLU A 346 -4.78 12.51 1.76
C GLU A 346 -4.73 12.63 3.28
N ASN A 347 -4.77 11.49 3.98
CA ASN A 347 -4.74 11.45 5.44
C ASN A 347 -3.36 11.81 6.01
N GLN A 348 -2.28 11.34 5.38
CA GLN A 348 -0.91 11.58 5.86
C GLN A 348 -0.42 13.00 5.59
N TYR A 349 -0.80 13.57 4.45
CA TYR A 349 -0.26 14.83 3.95
C TYR A 349 -1.38 15.79 3.51
N PRO A 350 -2.37 16.11 4.37
CA PRO A 350 -3.54 16.90 3.97
C PRO A 350 -3.15 18.27 3.38
N GLN A 351 -2.13 18.90 3.96
CA GLN A 351 -1.59 20.21 3.51
C GLN A 351 -0.93 20.16 2.12
N LEU A 352 -0.46 18.98 1.69
CA LEU A 352 0.13 18.79 0.36
C LEU A 352 -0.88 18.20 -0.62
N TYR A 353 -1.85 17.43 -0.11
CA TYR A 353 -2.78 16.65 -0.93
C TYR A 353 -3.85 17.49 -1.66
N ARG A 354 -4.20 18.67 -1.15
CA ARG A 354 -5.17 19.57 -1.81
C ARG A 354 -4.63 20.97 -2.09
N ARG A 355 -3.30 21.14 -2.05
CA ARG A 355 -2.65 22.45 -2.12
C ARG A 355 -3.17 23.37 -3.23
N ASP A 356 -3.47 22.81 -4.41
CA ASP A 356 -3.90 23.59 -5.58
C ASP A 356 -5.43 23.54 -5.79
N TRP A 357 -6.20 22.80 -4.99
CA TRP A 357 -7.64 22.61 -5.19
C TRP A 357 -8.48 23.75 -4.59
N ASP A 358 -7.99 24.37 -3.52
CA ASP A 358 -8.70 25.45 -2.81
C ASP A 358 -8.38 26.85 -3.39
N GLU A 359 -7.52 26.95 -4.41
CA GLU A 359 -7.35 28.16 -5.23
C GLU A 359 -8.41 28.22 -6.35
N ILE A 360 -9.70 28.16 -5.97
CA ILE A 360 -10.75 28.74 -6.82
C ILE A 360 -10.66 30.25 -6.57
N PRO A 361 -10.44 31.10 -7.59
CA PRO A 361 -10.50 32.53 -7.37
C PRO A 361 -11.93 32.88 -6.98
N ASP A 362 -12.14 33.21 -5.71
CA ASP A 362 -13.27 34.04 -5.34
C ASP A 362 -13.21 35.27 -6.26
N GLY A 363 -14.24 35.39 -7.09
CA GLY A 363 -14.36 36.49 -8.02
C GLY A 363 -14.46 37.78 -7.22
N ASP A 364 -13.34 38.48 -7.11
CA ASP A 364 -13.31 39.92 -6.92
C ASP A 364 -12.13 40.48 -7.71
N GLY A 365 -12.48 41.29 -8.71
CA GLY A 365 -11.56 41.86 -9.65
C GLY A 365 -10.53 42.78 -9.00
N ALA A 366 -9.26 42.50 -9.23
CA ALA A 366 -8.23 43.51 -9.34
C ALA A 366 -7.22 43.03 -10.38
N SER A 367 -7.25 43.69 -11.52
CA SER A 367 -6.32 43.60 -12.64
C SER A 367 -4.85 43.61 -12.20
N SER A 368 -4.08 42.65 -12.70
CA SER A 368 -2.72 42.92 -13.16
C SER A 368 -2.38 42.00 -14.33
N GLU A 369 -1.89 42.64 -15.39
CA GLU A 369 -1.75 42.13 -16.74
C GLU A 369 -0.63 41.11 -16.88
N GLY A 370 -0.74 40.30 -17.93
CA GLY A 370 0.11 39.14 -18.18
C GLY A 370 1.55 39.46 -18.55
N ALA A 371 2.40 38.43 -18.46
CA ALA A 371 3.43 38.17 -19.45
C ALA A 371 3.88 36.71 -19.40
N ALA A 372 4.06 36.15 -20.59
CA ALA A 372 4.35 34.77 -20.90
C ALA A 372 5.79 34.33 -20.57
N ALA A 373 5.98 33.01 -20.56
CA ALA A 373 7.23 32.32 -20.27
C ALA A 373 8.29 32.39 -21.40
N THR A 374 9.51 31.97 -21.00
CA THR A 374 10.68 31.41 -21.76
C THR A 374 11.94 32.32 -21.84
N PRO A 375 13.16 31.78 -22.12
CA PRO A 375 14.12 31.32 -21.09
C PRO A 375 15.58 31.86 -21.26
N HIS A 376 16.44 31.53 -20.29
CA HIS A 376 17.92 31.60 -20.29
C HIS A 376 18.64 32.97 -20.44
N SER A 377 19.53 33.29 -19.48
CA SER A 377 21.00 33.30 -19.65
C SER A 377 21.69 34.03 -18.50
N ALA A 378 22.93 33.60 -18.23
CA ALA A 378 23.81 34.12 -17.19
C ALA A 378 24.51 35.41 -17.63
N THR A 379 24.69 36.35 -16.69
CA THR A 379 25.85 37.26 -16.63
C THR A 379 26.00 37.88 -15.25
N ALA A 380 27.26 38.02 -14.83
CA ALA A 380 27.71 38.56 -13.55
C ALA A 380 27.73 40.09 -13.51
N ALA A 381 27.49 40.66 -12.32
CA ALA A 381 27.96 42.00 -11.93
C ALA A 381 28.05 42.14 -10.38
N GLU A 382 29.11 42.80 -9.94
CA GLU A 382 29.61 43.02 -8.56
C GLU A 382 28.83 44.08 -7.72
N PRO A 383 29.12 44.22 -6.40
CA PRO A 383 28.16 44.63 -5.37
C PRO A 383 28.31 46.09 -4.87
N PRO A 384 27.35 46.58 -4.06
CA PRO A 384 27.61 47.65 -3.09
C PRO A 384 27.13 47.26 -1.66
N PRO A 385 27.30 48.09 -0.61
CA PRO A 385 28.29 47.85 0.43
C PRO A 385 27.68 47.38 1.76
N ALA A 386 28.60 46.92 2.63
CA ALA A 386 28.36 46.40 3.97
C ALA A 386 27.51 47.32 4.86
N SER A 387 26.46 46.76 5.46
CA SER A 387 25.85 47.27 6.68
C SER A 387 25.50 46.11 7.62
N SER A 388 26.16 46.15 8.79
CA SER A 388 25.84 45.50 10.08
C SER A 388 25.24 44.09 10.09
N VAL A 389 26.09 43.15 10.49
CA VAL A 389 25.74 41.78 10.89
C VAL A 389 24.81 41.83 12.10
N VAL A 390 23.54 41.45 11.92
CA VAL A 390 22.67 40.99 13.00
C VAL A 390 22.66 39.47 12.93
N ALA A 391 23.01 38.82 14.04
CA ALA A 391 23.04 37.37 14.14
C ALA A 391 21.70 36.75 13.71
N PRO A 392 21.69 35.59 13.02
CA PRO A 392 20.45 34.93 12.65
C PRO A 392 19.71 34.52 13.93
N ASP A 393 18.50 35.05 14.07
CA ASP A 393 17.54 34.71 15.10
C ASP A 393 17.25 33.20 14.98
N VAL A 394 17.59 32.45 16.02
CA VAL A 394 17.23 31.04 16.14
C VAL A 394 15.70 30.98 16.10
N PRO A 395 15.06 30.19 15.23
CA PRO A 395 13.61 30.07 15.25
C PRO A 395 13.19 29.56 16.63
N LYS A 396 12.55 30.43 17.42
CA LYS A 396 11.86 30.02 18.65
C LYS A 396 10.93 28.86 18.29
N GLN A 397 11.12 27.73 18.97
CA GLN A 397 10.20 26.60 18.92
C GLN A 397 8.76 27.12 19.03
N PRO A 398 7.85 26.71 18.14
CA PRO A 398 6.45 27.08 18.28
C PRO A 398 5.96 26.62 19.66
N ALA A 399 5.25 27.50 20.36
CA ALA A 399 4.69 27.21 21.67
C ALA A 399 3.88 25.90 21.62
N PRO A 400 3.97 25.04 22.66
CA PRO A 400 3.28 23.76 22.66
C PRO A 400 1.77 23.96 22.52
N THR A 401 1.17 23.28 21.56
CA THR A 401 -0.28 23.21 21.39
C THR A 401 -0.89 22.67 22.69
N PRO A 402 -1.96 23.28 23.24
CA PRO A 402 -2.58 22.79 24.46
C PRO A 402 -3.03 21.33 24.31
N LEU A 403 -2.69 20.49 25.29
CA LEU A 403 -3.09 19.09 25.32
C LEU A 403 -4.61 19.00 25.42
N ALA A 404 -5.22 18.21 24.54
CA ALA A 404 -6.67 18.06 24.48
C ALA A 404 -7.05 16.59 24.66
N GLU A 405 -8.19 16.35 25.33
CA GLU A 405 -8.84 15.05 25.30
C GLU A 405 -9.36 14.76 23.88
N GLY A 406 -9.48 13.48 23.53
CA GLY A 406 -10.01 13.07 22.23
C GLY A 406 -9.49 11.71 21.79
N HIS A 407 -9.69 11.41 20.52
CA HIS A 407 -9.16 10.20 19.91
C HIS A 407 -8.44 10.52 18.60
N ARG A 408 -7.55 9.61 18.20
CA ARG A 408 -6.87 9.64 16.90
C ARG A 408 -6.90 8.24 16.30
N ASP A 409 -7.37 8.18 15.06
CA ASP A 409 -7.43 6.95 14.28
C ASP A 409 -6.25 6.86 13.31
N PHE A 410 -5.70 5.66 13.19
CA PHE A 410 -4.57 5.35 12.33
C PHE A 410 -4.89 4.14 11.47
N THR A 411 -4.46 4.20 10.21
CA THR A 411 -4.75 3.15 9.22
C THR A 411 -3.52 2.27 9.00
N ALA A 412 -3.75 0.99 8.68
CA ALA A 412 -2.68 0.07 8.28
C ALA A 412 -1.90 0.62 7.07
N GLY A 413 -0.57 0.43 7.04
CA GLY A 413 0.29 0.92 5.96
C GLY A 413 0.69 2.40 6.11
N GLN A 414 0.15 3.11 7.11
CA GLN A 414 0.53 4.50 7.37
C GLN A 414 1.99 4.64 7.83
N ARG A 415 2.68 5.70 7.38
CA ARG A 415 4.01 6.14 7.87
C ARG A 415 3.88 7.47 8.63
N GLY A 416 4.97 7.91 9.26
CA GLY A 416 5.07 9.23 9.89
C GLY A 416 4.61 9.28 11.36
N VAL A 417 4.25 8.13 11.94
CA VAL A 417 3.78 7.97 13.33
C VAL A 417 4.93 7.49 14.22
N SER A 418 5.12 8.12 15.37
CA SER A 418 6.14 7.79 16.38
C SER A 418 5.61 8.06 17.79
N TYR A 419 6.21 7.46 18.82
CA TYR A 419 5.87 7.79 20.21
C TYR A 419 6.13 9.25 20.56
N GLU A 420 7.09 9.90 19.91
CA GLU A 420 7.36 11.33 20.07
C GLU A 420 6.16 12.20 19.70
N LYS A 421 5.42 11.85 18.64
CA LYS A 421 4.20 12.59 18.26
C LYS A 421 2.95 12.10 19.00
N LEU A 422 2.92 10.81 19.31
CA LEU A 422 1.72 10.13 19.81
C LEU A 422 1.59 10.20 21.34
N LEU A 423 2.68 10.01 22.07
CA LEU A 423 2.67 9.80 23.52
C LEU A 423 3.39 10.93 24.26
N LEU A 424 4.58 11.34 23.78
CA LEU A 424 5.44 12.27 24.50
C LEU A 424 4.76 13.57 24.97
N PRO A 425 3.88 14.23 24.19
CA PRO A 425 3.20 15.44 24.66
C PRO A 425 2.44 15.23 25.97
N TYR A 426 1.89 14.03 26.19
CA TYR A 426 1.11 13.68 27.38
C TYR A 426 1.93 13.06 28.51
N LEU A 427 3.13 12.57 28.20
CA LEU A 427 4.06 11.96 29.16
C LEU A 427 5.10 12.94 29.71
N ARG A 428 5.31 14.08 29.04
CA ARG A 428 6.26 15.11 29.48
C ARG A 428 5.89 15.59 30.88
N GLU A 429 6.90 15.85 31.72
CA GLU A 429 6.77 16.30 33.12
C GLU A 429 6.22 15.23 34.10
N ALA A 430 5.88 14.03 33.63
CA ALA A 430 5.50 12.94 34.53
C ALA A 430 6.73 12.42 35.29
N SER A 431 6.67 12.45 36.63
CA SER A 431 7.65 11.76 37.47
C SER A 431 7.31 10.28 37.71
N LYS A 432 6.05 9.89 37.47
CA LYS A 432 5.61 8.48 37.56
C LYS A 432 4.67 8.10 36.42
N ILE A 433 5.01 7.02 35.73
CA ILE A 433 4.27 6.49 34.59
C ILE A 433 3.96 5.00 34.83
N THR A 434 2.72 4.60 34.61
CA THR A 434 2.32 3.18 34.62
C THR A 434 1.94 2.77 33.21
N ILE A 435 2.61 1.75 32.67
CA ILE A 435 2.34 1.16 31.36
C ILE A 435 1.71 -0.21 31.60
N THR A 436 0.47 -0.40 31.17
CA THR A 436 -0.20 -1.70 31.16
C THR A 436 -0.29 -2.17 29.72
N ASP A 437 0.43 -3.24 29.38
CA ASP A 437 0.41 -3.85 28.06
C ASP A 437 0.67 -5.36 28.16
N PRO A 438 -0.31 -6.22 27.86
CA PRO A 438 -0.15 -7.66 27.98
C PRO A 438 0.83 -8.26 26.98
N TYR A 439 1.23 -7.57 25.91
CA TYR A 439 1.99 -8.17 24.80
C TYR A 439 3.47 -7.82 24.80
N ILE A 440 4.10 -7.47 25.92
CA ILE A 440 5.56 -7.28 25.93
C ILE A 440 6.26 -8.64 26.12
N ARG A 441 6.27 -9.47 25.07
CA ARG A 441 6.75 -10.87 25.12
C ARG A 441 7.91 -11.16 24.17
N MET A 442 7.84 -10.62 22.95
CA MET A 442 8.77 -10.88 21.86
C MET A 442 9.83 -9.76 21.72
N PRO A 443 11.00 -10.04 21.11
CA PRO A 443 12.09 -9.06 20.96
C PRO A 443 11.69 -7.72 20.34
N HIS A 444 10.82 -7.72 19.32
CA HIS A 444 10.35 -6.49 18.67
C HIS A 444 9.42 -5.67 19.59
N GLN A 445 8.64 -6.32 20.44
CA GLN A 445 7.78 -5.68 21.44
C GLN A 445 8.63 -5.07 22.56
N GLY A 446 9.66 -5.79 23.03
CA GLY A 446 10.65 -5.23 23.96
C GLY A 446 11.41 -4.05 23.36
N ARG A 447 11.73 -4.08 22.06
CA ARG A 447 12.34 -2.93 21.37
C ARG A 447 11.42 -1.71 21.40
N ASN A 448 10.13 -1.88 21.14
CA ASN A 448 9.14 -0.80 21.23
C ASN A 448 9.11 -0.19 22.66
N LEU A 449 9.10 -1.02 23.71
CA LEU A 449 9.22 -0.53 25.08
C LEU A 449 10.53 0.26 25.30
N ALA A 450 11.66 -0.29 24.87
CA ALA A 450 12.96 0.37 25.00
C ALA A 450 13.01 1.73 24.29
N ASP A 451 12.40 1.83 23.11
CA ASP A 451 12.31 3.09 22.36
C ASP A 451 11.52 4.14 23.15
N LEU A 452 10.38 3.76 23.77
CA LEU A 452 9.60 4.67 24.61
C LEU A 452 10.39 5.13 25.84
N LEU A 453 11.06 4.21 26.54
CA LEU A 453 11.88 4.56 27.71
C LEU A 453 13.06 5.45 27.32
N SER A 454 13.70 5.20 26.18
CA SER A 454 14.79 6.03 25.66
C SER A 454 14.34 7.44 25.32
N LEU A 455 13.10 7.58 24.81
CA LEU A 455 12.49 8.88 24.52
C LEU A 455 12.21 9.66 25.81
N LEU A 456 11.72 8.99 26.86
CA LEU A 456 11.54 9.61 28.19
C LEU A 456 12.88 10.05 28.76
N ALA A 457 13.90 9.18 28.71
CA ALA A 457 15.25 9.50 29.17
C ALA A 457 15.86 10.70 28.43
N ALA A 458 15.61 10.82 27.13
CA ALA A 458 16.14 11.92 26.30
C ALA A 458 15.41 13.27 26.51
N THR A 459 14.27 13.27 27.21
CA THR A 459 13.40 14.46 27.35
C THR A 459 13.23 14.95 28.78
N LYS A 460 13.57 14.13 29.77
CA LYS A 460 13.68 14.55 31.17
C LYS A 460 14.88 15.48 31.35
N ASP A 461 14.87 16.24 32.45
CA ASP A 461 16.10 16.90 32.90
C ASP A 461 17.12 15.82 33.33
N ASP A 462 18.40 16.05 33.09
CA ASP A 462 19.46 15.12 33.47
C ASP A 462 19.49 14.90 35.00
N ALA A 463 19.06 15.90 35.78
CA ALA A 463 18.98 15.83 37.24
C ALA A 463 17.75 15.08 37.77
N ASP A 464 16.73 14.87 36.93
CA ASP A 464 15.47 14.23 37.33
C ASP A 464 15.51 12.72 37.09
N GLU A 465 14.73 11.98 37.87
CA GLU A 465 14.44 10.57 37.63
C GLU A 465 12.95 10.36 37.37
N ILE A 466 12.64 9.37 36.54
CA ILE A 466 11.26 8.97 36.25
C ILE A 466 11.05 7.52 36.72
N ASP A 467 10.02 7.29 37.53
CA ASP A 467 9.59 5.94 37.91
C ASP A 467 8.60 5.39 36.88
N VAL A 468 8.96 4.28 36.22
CA VAL A 468 8.10 3.60 35.26
C VAL A 468 7.73 2.21 35.78
N VAL A 469 6.42 1.93 35.86
CA VAL A 469 5.90 0.61 36.20
C VAL A 469 5.32 -0.04 34.95
N LEU A 470 5.94 -1.12 34.46
CA LEU A 470 5.37 -1.98 33.43
C LEU A 470 4.56 -3.11 34.07
N VAL A 471 3.29 -3.24 33.68
CA VAL A 471 2.47 -4.41 33.94
C VAL A 471 2.25 -5.15 32.62
N THR A 472 2.81 -6.36 32.50
CA THR A 472 2.68 -7.22 31.31
C THR A 472 2.29 -8.64 31.73
N THR A 473 1.93 -9.48 30.77
CA THR A 473 1.64 -10.90 31.03
C THR A 473 2.88 -11.75 30.79
N GLU A 474 2.90 -12.94 31.38
CA GLU A 474 3.96 -13.90 31.16
C GLU A 474 3.78 -14.65 29.83
N GLU A 475 4.87 -14.96 29.12
CA GLU A 475 4.84 -15.78 27.92
C GLU A 475 4.40 -17.21 28.26
N PRO A 476 3.26 -17.69 27.71
CA PRO A 476 2.72 -19.00 28.05
C PRO A 476 3.60 -20.16 27.57
N LYS A 477 4.36 -19.97 26.49
CA LYS A 477 5.25 -21.00 25.95
C LYS A 477 6.56 -21.05 26.73
N VAL A 478 6.81 -22.18 27.40
CA VAL A 478 8.01 -22.40 28.23
C VAL A 478 9.32 -22.10 27.48
N GLU A 479 9.40 -22.45 26.20
CA GLU A 479 10.57 -22.23 25.35
C GLU A 479 10.91 -20.75 25.13
N PHE A 480 9.91 -19.86 25.14
CA PHE A 480 10.09 -18.41 24.92
C PHE A 480 10.08 -17.59 26.21
N LYS A 481 9.54 -18.15 27.31
CA LYS A 481 9.48 -17.51 28.63
C LYS A 481 10.83 -17.04 29.14
N HIS A 482 11.88 -17.86 29.00
CA HIS A 482 13.22 -17.45 29.39
C HIS A 482 13.73 -16.25 28.58
N GLY A 483 13.43 -16.21 27.28
CA GLY A 483 13.77 -15.11 26.39
C GLY A 483 13.09 -13.80 26.78
N GLN A 484 11.80 -13.84 27.12
CA GLN A 484 11.06 -12.66 27.61
C GLN A 484 11.71 -12.08 28.88
N LEU A 485 12.00 -12.92 29.87
CA LEU A 485 12.56 -12.47 31.15
C LEU A 485 13.95 -11.85 30.98
N LEU A 486 14.80 -12.44 30.13
CA LEU A 486 16.11 -11.88 29.81
C LEU A 486 15.99 -10.53 29.10
N MET A 487 15.08 -10.43 28.13
CA MET A 487 14.81 -9.19 27.40
C MET A 487 14.35 -8.07 28.35
N LEU A 488 13.36 -8.33 29.21
CA LEU A 488 12.85 -7.36 30.18
C LEU A 488 13.93 -6.92 31.18
N LYS A 489 14.77 -7.86 31.63
CA LYS A 489 15.91 -7.54 32.49
C LYS A 489 16.89 -6.61 31.78
N SER A 490 17.27 -6.91 30.54
CA SER A 490 18.19 -6.06 29.77
C SER A 490 17.63 -4.65 29.54
N ILE A 491 16.31 -4.53 29.29
CA ILE A 491 15.65 -3.22 29.14
C ILE A 491 15.70 -2.44 30.46
N LYS A 492 15.40 -3.11 31.57
CA LYS A 492 15.48 -2.51 32.91
C LYS A 492 16.88 -2.00 33.22
N ASP A 493 17.89 -2.85 33.08
CA ASP A 493 19.27 -2.49 33.40
C ASP A 493 19.73 -1.28 32.54
N ALA A 494 19.29 -1.20 31.28
CA ALA A 494 19.59 -0.09 30.39
C ALA A 494 18.85 1.21 30.74
N SER A 495 17.57 1.14 31.12
CA SER A 495 16.78 2.32 31.49
C SER A 495 17.21 2.89 32.85
N ASP A 496 17.48 2.01 33.82
CA ASP A 496 17.92 2.40 35.17
C ASP A 496 19.24 3.18 35.10
N ALA A 497 20.15 2.78 34.21
CA ALA A 497 21.44 3.44 34.00
C ALA A 497 21.35 4.90 33.51
N VAL A 498 20.19 5.32 32.98
CA VAL A 498 19.96 6.67 32.43
C VAL A 498 18.85 7.43 33.19
N GLY A 499 18.54 7.02 34.42
CA GLY A 499 17.61 7.74 35.30
C GLY A 499 16.13 7.47 34.99
N VAL A 500 15.81 6.37 34.33
CA VAL A 500 14.43 5.89 34.14
C VAL A 500 14.28 4.55 34.85
N ARG A 501 13.74 4.58 36.07
CA ARG A 501 13.65 3.42 36.96
C ARG A 501 12.50 2.51 36.56
N LEU A 502 12.82 1.34 35.99
CA LEU A 502 11.80 0.41 35.50
C LEU A 502 11.50 -0.69 36.52
N ALA A 503 10.26 -0.71 37.01
CA ALA A 503 9.69 -1.84 37.75
C ALA A 503 8.79 -2.68 36.83
N VAL A 504 8.96 -4.00 36.84
CA VAL A 504 8.16 -4.92 36.02
C VAL A 504 7.30 -5.80 36.92
N ARG A 505 5.99 -5.84 36.65
CA ARG A 505 5.01 -6.72 37.29
C ARG A 505 4.41 -7.65 36.25
N LEU A 506 4.47 -8.95 36.48
CA LEU A 506 3.76 -9.93 35.68
C LEU A 506 2.37 -10.14 36.29
N ASP A 507 1.33 -9.94 35.48
CA ASP A 507 -0.06 -10.13 35.87
C ASP A 507 -0.84 -10.71 34.68
N ASP A 508 -1.27 -11.97 34.80
CA ASP A 508 -1.94 -12.68 33.70
C ASP A 508 -3.43 -12.32 33.59
N THR A 509 -3.95 -11.48 34.48
CA THR A 509 -5.38 -11.07 34.49
C THR A 509 -5.65 -9.81 33.68
N ILE A 510 -4.61 -9.13 33.17
CA ILE A 510 -4.76 -7.89 32.41
C ILE A 510 -5.10 -8.17 30.95
N HIS A 511 -6.00 -7.35 30.42
CA HIS A 511 -6.35 -7.32 28.99
C HIS A 511 -6.24 -5.91 28.40
N ASP A 512 -6.31 -4.89 29.26
CA ASP A 512 -6.25 -3.48 28.88
C ASP A 512 -4.86 -3.08 28.39
N ARG A 513 -4.84 -2.08 27.51
CA ARG A 513 -3.63 -1.48 26.94
C ARG A 513 -3.68 0.01 27.21
N ARG A 514 -2.96 0.49 28.22
CA ARG A 514 -3.02 1.90 28.63
C ARG A 514 -1.74 2.41 29.26
N ILE A 515 -1.55 3.72 29.17
CA ILE A 515 -0.49 4.45 29.87
C ILE A 515 -1.12 5.49 30.78
N GLU A 516 -0.74 5.51 32.05
CA GLU A 516 -1.26 6.43 33.06
C GLU A 516 -0.11 7.24 33.66
N THR A 517 -0.30 8.56 33.81
CA THR A 517 0.67 9.47 34.42
C THR A 517 0.16 10.01 35.75
N ASN A 518 1.08 10.38 36.64
CA ASN A 518 0.74 10.98 37.93
C ASN A 518 0.15 12.39 37.82
N HIS A 519 0.35 13.10 36.70
CA HIS A 519 -0.26 14.41 36.46
C HIS A 519 -1.65 14.32 35.78
N GLY A 520 -2.24 13.13 35.73
CA GLY A 520 -3.66 12.96 35.41
C GLY A 520 -3.99 12.74 33.93
N TRP A 521 -3.08 12.15 33.16
CA TRP A 521 -3.39 11.68 31.80
C TRP A 521 -3.46 10.15 31.75
N ARG A 522 -4.47 9.64 31.06
CA ARG A 522 -4.59 8.24 30.63
C ARG A 522 -4.63 8.19 29.11
N ILE A 523 -3.81 7.33 28.53
CA ILE A 523 -3.74 7.07 27.09
C ILE A 523 -4.15 5.62 26.87
N ASP A 524 -5.34 5.40 26.32
CA ASP A 524 -5.81 4.05 25.97
C ASP A 524 -5.35 3.71 24.54
N LEU A 525 -4.60 2.63 24.40
CA LEU A 525 -3.89 2.25 23.17
C LEU A 525 -4.54 1.03 22.53
N GLY A 526 -5.23 1.19 21.39
CA GLY A 526 -5.89 0.09 20.70
C GLY A 526 -4.99 -1.12 20.40
N LYS A 527 -3.67 -0.92 20.21
CA LYS A 527 -2.67 -1.98 19.96
C LYS A 527 -1.55 -2.04 21.01
N GLY A 528 -1.67 -1.29 22.11
CA GLY A 528 -0.57 -1.15 23.06
C GLY A 528 0.65 -0.50 22.41
N LEU A 529 1.84 -0.98 22.75
CA LEU A 529 3.11 -0.51 22.19
C LEU A 529 3.41 -1.15 20.82
N ASP A 530 2.75 -2.24 20.42
CA ASP A 530 3.06 -2.97 19.19
C ASP A 530 2.33 -2.43 17.94
N ILE A 531 2.66 -1.20 17.56
CA ILE A 531 1.95 -0.42 16.52
C ILE A 531 2.41 -0.76 15.09
N TRP A 532 3.69 -1.03 14.89
CA TRP A 532 4.32 -1.06 13.56
C TRP A 532 4.66 -2.47 13.10
N GLN A 533 4.71 -2.67 11.78
CA GLN A 533 5.30 -3.87 11.19
C GLN A 533 6.72 -4.10 11.71
N LYS A 534 7.11 -5.38 11.80
CA LYS A 534 8.43 -5.78 12.29
C LYS A 534 9.53 -5.07 11.49
N PRO A 535 10.53 -4.49 12.16
CA PRO A 535 11.62 -3.86 11.45
C PRO A 535 12.44 -4.93 10.73
N SER A 536 12.96 -4.51 9.59
CA SER A 536 14.12 -5.09 8.92
C SER A 536 15.21 -5.69 9.79
N ASP A 537 15.73 -6.85 9.37
CA ASP A 537 17.00 -7.39 9.90
C ASP A 537 18.24 -6.59 9.47
N ASN A 538 18.17 -5.83 8.36
CA ASN A 538 19.25 -4.92 7.96
C ASN A 538 19.48 -3.85 9.06
N PRO A 539 20.68 -3.79 9.67
CA PRO A 539 20.98 -2.86 10.76
C PRO A 539 21.00 -1.39 10.33
N PHE A 540 21.07 -1.11 9.03
CA PHE A 540 21.08 0.25 8.47
C PHE A 540 19.70 0.74 8.04
N ASP A 541 18.64 -0.05 8.22
CA ASP A 541 17.27 0.43 7.97
C ASP A 541 16.89 1.50 9.01
N PHE A 542 16.58 2.71 8.56
CA PHE A 542 16.18 3.80 9.43
C PHE A 542 14.93 3.47 10.25
N GLY A 543 14.04 2.62 9.73
CA GLY A 543 12.88 2.12 10.47
C GLY A 543 13.24 1.36 11.74
N ARG A 544 14.48 0.87 11.90
CA ARG A 544 14.94 0.17 13.11
C ARG A 544 15.11 1.10 14.31
N ASN A 545 15.48 2.36 14.06
CA ASN A 545 15.79 3.35 15.10
C ASN A 545 14.80 4.52 15.13
N ARG A 546 14.05 4.73 14.04
CA ARG A 546 13.16 5.88 13.85
C ARG A 546 11.79 5.36 13.37
N GLN A 547 10.85 5.34 14.30
CA GLN A 547 9.53 4.72 14.14
C GLN A 547 8.70 5.37 13.01
N GLU A 548 8.92 6.65 12.72
CA GLU A 548 8.23 7.37 11.66
C GLU A 548 8.51 6.81 10.25
N PHE A 549 9.58 6.03 10.09
CA PHE A 549 9.91 5.31 8.85
C PHE A 549 9.41 3.86 8.86
N ARG A 550 8.58 3.44 9.80
CA ARG A 550 7.93 2.11 9.77
C ARG A 550 6.49 2.24 9.28
N LEU A 551 5.98 1.17 8.66
CA LEU A 551 4.57 1.04 8.29
C LEU A 551 3.76 0.57 9.50
N ILE A 552 2.57 1.13 9.72
CA ILE A 552 1.64 0.66 10.75
C ILE A 552 1.14 -0.75 10.41
N GLY A 553 1.18 -1.65 11.40
CA GLY A 553 0.88 -3.08 11.23
C GLY A 553 -0.60 -3.40 11.14
N SER A 554 -1.47 -2.64 11.81
CA SER A 554 -2.93 -2.79 11.71
C SER A 554 -3.60 -1.49 12.13
N ALA A 555 -4.82 -1.23 11.68
CA ALA A 555 -5.56 -0.05 12.09
C ALA A 555 -5.74 -0.03 13.62
N PHE A 556 -5.68 1.16 14.21
CA PHE A 556 -5.85 1.33 15.65
C PHE A 556 -6.27 2.75 16.00
N THR A 557 -6.91 2.86 17.16
CA THR A 557 -7.30 4.14 17.75
C THR A 557 -6.52 4.36 19.04
N VAL A 558 -6.20 5.63 19.31
CA VAL A 558 -5.65 6.07 20.59
C VAL A 558 -6.61 7.07 21.22
N HIS A 559 -6.98 6.84 22.48
CA HIS A 559 -7.80 7.77 23.25
C HIS A 559 -6.97 8.48 24.30
N TYR A 560 -7.13 9.80 24.41
CA TYR A 560 -6.50 10.65 25.40
C TYR A 560 -7.57 11.13 26.37
N VAL A 561 -7.44 10.77 27.64
CA VAL A 561 -8.43 11.02 28.69
C VAL A 561 -7.74 11.65 29.90
N LYS A 562 -8.37 12.66 30.49
CA LYS A 562 -7.93 13.24 31.75
C LYS A 562 -8.54 12.45 32.90
N ILE A 563 -7.69 12.00 33.82
CA ILE A 563 -8.10 11.24 35.00
C ILE A 563 -7.85 12.03 36.29
N PRO A 564 -8.61 11.78 37.37
CA PRO A 564 -8.38 12.42 38.65
C PRO A 564 -6.97 12.09 39.16
N VAL A 565 -6.19 13.13 39.50
CA VAL A 565 -4.90 12.95 40.16
C VAL A 565 -5.16 12.44 41.58
N THR A 566 -4.69 11.23 41.88
CA THR A 566 -4.74 10.72 43.26
C THR A 566 -3.55 11.34 44.01
N PRO A 567 -3.75 12.23 45.00
CA PRO A 567 -2.65 12.76 45.78
C PRO A 567 -1.97 11.62 46.54
N ALA A 568 -0.63 11.62 46.56
CA ALA A 568 0.12 10.69 47.37
C ALA A 568 -0.27 10.87 48.86
N PRO A 569 -0.40 9.78 49.65
CA PRO A 569 -0.60 9.92 51.08
C PRO A 569 0.60 10.67 51.68
N GLU A 570 0.32 11.76 52.40
CA GLU A 570 1.32 12.47 53.20
C GLU A 570 1.91 11.48 54.21
N VAL A 571 3.22 11.24 54.10
CA VAL A 571 3.96 10.47 55.09
C VAL A 571 4.14 11.37 56.31
N GLU A 572 3.36 11.13 57.37
CA GLU A 572 3.66 11.68 58.69
C GLU A 572 5.06 11.23 59.13
N GLN A 573 5.84 12.20 59.60
CA GLN A 573 7.31 12.19 59.82
C GLN A 573 7.84 11.08 60.73
#